data_AF-A0A4Q2UWK6-F1
#
_entry.id   AF-A0A4Q2UWK6-F1
#
_cell.length_a   1.000
_cell.length_b   1.000
_cell.length_c   1.000
_cell.angle_alpha   90.00
_cell.angle_beta   90.00
_cell.angle_gamma   90.00
#
_symmetry.space_group_name_H-M   'P 1'
#
loop_
_entity.id
_entity.type
_entity.pdbx_description
1 polymer ?
#
loop_
_entity_poly.entity_id
_entity_poly.type
_entity_poly.pdbx_seq_one_letter_code
_entity_poly.pdbx_strand_id
1 'polypeptide(L)'
;MSHELQSDVIGDNLLEMASTSFVRLSIRYLRNLSLPLLFTLQSHTASGFLFTNTSHGTLRSVFLRLISAAASDNFDFDHVKPLLKSALAIEPDTLTGIEPMTLSPNPPRLPDR
;
A
#
# COMPACT_ATOMS: atom_id res chain seq x y z
N MET A 1 -39.46 26.53 -29.36
CA MET A 1 -38.05 26.71 -28.94
C MET A 1 -37.74 25.78 -27.76
N SER A 2 -37.76 24.46 -27.97
CA SER A 2 -37.65 23.48 -26.86
C SER A 2 -36.70 22.32 -27.14
N HIS A 3 -35.97 22.34 -28.26
CA HIS A 3 -35.07 21.24 -28.66
C HIS A 3 -33.58 21.53 -28.43
N GLU A 4 -33.19 22.78 -28.12
CA GLU A 4 -31.78 23.14 -27.86
C GLU A 4 -31.36 22.97 -26.39
N LEU A 5 -32.27 23.07 -25.43
CA LEU A 5 -31.91 22.93 -24.00
C LEU A 5 -31.74 21.47 -23.54
N GLN A 6 -32.16 20.50 -24.34
CA GLN A 6 -32.08 19.09 -23.96
C GLN A 6 -30.75 18.43 -24.36
N SER A 7 -30.04 19.00 -25.34
CA SER A 7 -28.73 18.49 -25.78
C SER A 7 -27.63 18.77 -24.74
N ASP A 8 -27.66 19.95 -24.13
CA ASP A 8 -26.68 20.40 -23.13
C ASP A 8 -26.78 19.56 -21.84
N VAL A 9 -28.02 19.34 -21.37
CA VAL A 9 -28.33 18.50 -20.20
C VAL A 9 -27.90 17.04 -20.39
N ILE A 10 -27.96 16.51 -21.61
CA ILE A 10 -27.48 15.14 -21.90
C ILE A 10 -25.94 15.10 -21.88
N GLY A 11 -25.27 16.13 -22.41
CA GLY A 11 -23.81 16.26 -22.37
C GLY A 11 -23.26 16.35 -20.94
N ASP A 12 -23.87 17.18 -20.10
CA ASP A 12 -23.47 17.37 -18.70
C ASP A 12 -23.64 16.10 -17.87
N ASN A 13 -24.75 15.38 -18.04
CA ASN A 13 -24.98 14.11 -17.35
C ASN A 13 -23.98 13.02 -17.78
N LEU A 14 -23.58 12.99 -19.06
CA LEU A 14 -22.55 12.07 -19.54
C LEU A 14 -21.17 12.39 -18.94
N LEU A 15 -20.84 13.68 -18.82
CA LEU A 15 -19.59 14.13 -18.22
C LEU A 15 -19.51 13.79 -16.72
N GLU A 16 -20.58 14.02 -15.98
CA GLU A 16 -20.70 13.65 -14.56
C GLU A 16 -20.61 12.13 -14.34
N MET A 17 -21.27 11.34 -15.20
CA MET A 17 -21.16 9.87 -15.15
C MET A 17 -19.74 9.37 -15.47
N ALA A 18 -19.07 9.98 -16.45
CA ALA A 18 -17.68 9.64 -16.77
C ALA A 18 -16.73 10.01 -15.62
N SER A 19 -16.91 11.19 -15.02
CA SER A 19 -16.15 11.67 -13.86
C SER A 19 -16.30 10.72 -12.66
N THR A 20 -17.55 10.41 -12.26
CA THR A 20 -17.83 9.48 -11.16
C THR A 20 -17.30 8.07 -11.43
N SER A 21 -17.39 7.59 -12.67
CA SER A 21 -16.83 6.29 -13.07
C SER A 21 -15.31 6.26 -12.98
N PHE A 22 -14.64 7.34 -13.39
CA PHE A 22 -13.18 7.48 -13.27
C PHE A 22 -12.71 7.53 -11.82
N VAL A 23 -13.41 8.29 -10.96
CA VAL A 23 -13.13 8.33 -9.52
C VAL A 23 -13.28 6.93 -8.90
N ARG A 24 -14.37 6.23 -9.21
CA ARG A 24 -14.60 4.85 -8.74
C ARG A 24 -13.52 3.87 -9.20
N LEU A 25 -13.08 4.01 -10.45
CA LEU A 25 -12.02 3.19 -11.01
C LEU A 25 -10.70 3.44 -10.30
N SER A 26 -10.35 4.70 -10.07
CA SER A 26 -9.13 5.11 -9.36
C SER A 26 -9.11 4.57 -7.93
N ILE A 27 -10.22 4.69 -7.20
CA ILE A 27 -10.38 4.14 -5.85
C ILE A 27 -10.19 2.62 -5.86
N ARG A 28 -10.80 1.92 -6.82
CA ARG A 28 -10.66 0.46 -6.96
C ARG A 28 -9.20 0.04 -7.20
N TYR A 29 -8.48 0.74 -8.07
CA TYR A 29 -7.07 0.47 -8.30
C TYR A 29 -6.24 0.70 -7.03
N LEU A 30 -6.46 1.83 -6.34
CA LEU A 30 -5.75 2.12 -5.10
C LEU A 30 -6.02 1.07 -4.02
N ARG A 31 -7.28 0.63 -3.86
CA ARG A 31 -7.65 -0.45 -2.93
C ARG A 31 -6.94 -1.77 -3.27
N ASN A 32 -6.93 -2.14 -4.55
CA ASN A 32 -6.32 -3.38 -5.01
C ASN A 32 -4.80 -3.40 -4.83
N LEU A 33 -4.13 -2.24 -4.87
CA LEU A 33 -2.69 -2.14 -4.60
C LEU A 33 -2.40 -2.01 -3.10
N SER A 34 -3.21 -1.28 -2.36
CA SER A 34 -2.97 -1.02 -0.94
C SER A 34 -3.24 -2.23 -0.07
N LEU A 35 -4.35 -2.96 -0.29
CA LEU A 35 -4.75 -4.05 0.61
C LEU A 35 -3.68 -5.16 0.69
N PRO A 36 -3.12 -5.66 -0.42
CA PRO A 36 -2.05 -6.65 -0.37
C PRO A 36 -0.79 -6.10 0.31
N LEU A 37 -0.39 -4.86 -0.01
CA LEU A 37 0.79 -4.24 0.59
C LEU A 37 0.65 -4.11 2.12
N LEU A 38 -0.49 -3.58 2.59
CA LEU A 38 -0.78 -3.40 4.01
C LEU A 38 -0.85 -4.74 4.73
N PHE A 39 -1.42 -5.77 4.10
CA PHE A 39 -1.48 -7.11 4.66
C PHE A 39 -0.08 -7.72 4.82
N THR A 40 0.79 -7.58 3.82
CA THR A 40 2.18 -8.04 3.88
C THR A 40 2.95 -7.33 5.00
N LEU A 41 2.82 -6.01 5.11
CA LEU A 41 3.48 -5.23 6.17
C LEU A 41 2.96 -5.58 7.57
N GLN A 42 1.65 -5.82 7.70
CA GLN A 42 1.02 -6.25 8.95
C GLN A 42 1.48 -7.65 9.37
N SER A 43 1.68 -8.57 8.42
CA SER A 43 2.08 -9.95 8.69
C SER A 43 3.57 -10.06 9.01
N HIS A 44 4.37 -9.04 8.69
CA HIS A 44 5.80 -9.04 8.96
C HIS A 44 6.09 -8.96 10.47
N THR A 45 6.96 -9.84 10.98
CA THR A 45 7.31 -9.95 12.41
C THR A 45 7.72 -8.61 13.02
N ALA A 46 8.53 -7.80 12.30
CA ALA A 46 8.97 -6.49 12.79
C ALA A 46 7.80 -5.53 13.09
N SER A 47 6.66 -5.64 12.41
CA SER A 47 5.50 -4.79 12.66
C SER A 47 4.93 -4.96 14.07
N GLY A 48 5.12 -6.14 14.69
CA GLY A 48 4.72 -6.42 16.06
C GLY A 48 5.64 -5.79 17.11
N PHE A 49 6.86 -5.40 16.74
CA PHE A 49 7.87 -4.83 17.65
C PHE A 49 8.01 -3.32 17.54
N LEU A 50 7.54 -2.73 16.44
CA LEU A 50 7.57 -1.28 16.23
C LEU A 50 6.40 -0.63 16.95
N PHE A 51 6.68 0.03 18.08
CA PHE A 51 5.68 0.83 18.79
C PHE A 51 5.40 2.14 18.05
N THR A 52 4.13 2.59 18.09
CA THR A 52 3.74 3.83 17.44
C THR A 52 3.67 4.98 18.43
N ASN A 53 4.21 6.14 18.05
CA ASN A 53 4.23 7.34 18.91
C ASN A 53 2.84 7.98 19.08
N THR A 54 1.89 7.66 18.19
CA THR A 54 0.61 8.36 18.07
C THR A 54 -0.59 7.60 18.63
N SER A 55 -0.42 6.36 19.12
CA SER A 55 -1.45 5.67 19.92
C SER A 55 -0.82 4.48 20.64
N HIS A 56 -1.40 4.07 21.78
CA HIS A 56 -1.07 2.82 22.46
C HIS A 56 -1.27 1.62 21.52
N GLY A 57 -0.19 1.18 20.88
CA GLY A 57 -0.25 0.10 19.90
C GLY A 57 1.05 -0.10 19.13
N THR A 58 1.12 -1.24 18.43
CA THR A 58 2.23 -1.58 17.52
C THR A 58 1.86 -1.22 16.09
N LEU A 59 2.86 -1.12 15.22
CA LEU A 59 2.67 -0.86 13.81
C LEU A 59 1.74 -1.91 13.17
N ARG A 60 1.80 -3.17 13.65
CA ARG A 60 0.85 -4.23 13.30
C ARG A 60 -0.61 -3.85 13.57
N SER A 61 -0.91 -3.26 14.73
CA SER A 61 -2.29 -2.86 15.06
C SER A 61 -2.75 -1.63 14.27
N VAL A 62 -1.81 -0.76 13.88
CA VAL A 62 -2.09 0.34 12.96
C VAL A 62 -2.44 -0.20 11.57
N PHE A 63 -1.66 -1.12 11.01
CA PHE A 63 -1.97 -1.70 9.71
C PHE A 63 -3.28 -2.50 9.71
N LEU A 64 -3.59 -3.24 10.79
CA LEU A 64 -4.89 -3.90 10.92
C LEU A 64 -6.06 -2.91 10.82
N ARG A 65 -5.98 -1.79 11.55
CA ARG A 65 -7.00 -0.72 11.48
C ARG A 65 -7.07 -0.12 10.07
N LEU A 66 -5.93 0.08 9.42
CA LEU A 66 -5.86 0.63 8.08
C LEU A 66 -6.47 -0.32 7.03
N ILE A 67 -6.25 -1.63 7.15
CA ILE A 67 -6.87 -2.66 6.29
C ILE A 67 -8.39 -2.62 6.45
N SER A 68 -8.89 -2.60 7.69
CA SER A 68 -10.33 -2.48 7.96
C SER A 68 -10.92 -1.19 7.40
N ALA A 69 -10.21 -0.07 7.53
CA ALA A 69 -10.65 1.21 6.98
C ALA A 69 -10.63 1.22 5.44
N ALA A 70 -9.59 0.67 4.80
CA ALA A 70 -9.44 0.61 3.34
C ALA A 70 -10.48 -0.28 2.64
N ALA A 71 -11.12 -1.19 3.38
CA ALA A 71 -12.28 -1.95 2.91
C ALA A 71 -13.55 -1.09 2.79
N SER A 72 -13.61 0.09 3.43
CA SER A 72 -14.70 1.04 3.33
C SER A 72 -14.66 1.83 2.02
N ASP A 73 -15.83 2.18 1.49
CA ASP A 73 -15.98 2.95 0.24
C ASP A 73 -15.58 4.42 0.36
N ASN A 74 -15.49 4.95 1.59
CA ASN A 74 -15.11 6.34 1.85
C ASN A 74 -13.70 6.46 2.47
N PHE A 75 -12.85 5.48 2.22
CA PHE A 75 -11.47 5.52 2.70
C PHE A 75 -10.64 6.55 1.93
N ASP A 76 -9.94 7.42 2.64
CA ASP A 76 -9.00 8.36 2.04
C ASP A 76 -7.64 7.70 1.76
N PHE A 77 -7.42 7.38 0.49
CA PHE A 77 -6.17 6.76 0.03
C PHE A 77 -4.98 7.72 -0.03
N ASP A 78 -5.16 9.04 0.17
CA ASP A 78 -4.05 10.00 0.16
C ASP A 78 -3.02 9.71 1.25
N HIS A 79 -3.46 9.12 2.37
CA HIS A 79 -2.58 8.68 3.45
C HIS A 79 -1.72 7.45 3.10
N VAL A 80 -2.14 6.63 2.13
CA VAL A 80 -1.45 5.38 1.74
C VAL A 80 -0.59 5.57 0.48
N LYS A 81 -0.87 6.61 -0.31
CA LYS A 81 -0.08 6.97 -1.51
C LYS A 81 1.43 7.08 -1.25
N PRO A 82 1.93 7.73 -0.17
CA PRO A 82 3.37 7.78 0.11
C PRO A 82 3.97 6.39 0.29
N LEU A 83 3.28 5.51 1.01
CA LEU A 83 3.72 4.14 1.25
C LEU A 83 3.76 3.31 -0.05
N LEU A 84 2.74 3.46 -0.90
CA LEU A 84 2.71 2.83 -2.22
C LEU A 84 3.86 3.31 -3.10
N LYS A 85 4.13 4.62 -3.12
CA LYS A 85 5.27 5.18 -3.86
C LYS A 85 6.59 4.60 -3.36
N SER A 86 6.79 4.52 -2.05
CA SER A 86 8.00 3.91 -1.48
C SER A 86 8.13 2.44 -1.85
N ALA A 87 7.06 1.65 -1.78
CA ALA A 87 7.08 0.24 -2.15
C ALA A 87 7.38 0.02 -3.64
N LEU A 88 6.86 0.87 -4.52
CA LEU A 88 7.08 0.80 -5.97
C LEU A 88 8.43 1.38 -6.41
N ALA A 89 9.05 2.24 -5.60
CA ALA A 89 10.38 2.79 -5.85
C ALA A 89 11.51 1.79 -5.53
N ILE A 90 11.20 0.70 -4.84
CA ILE A 90 12.16 -0.37 -4.55
C ILE A 90 12.34 -1.18 -5.83
N GLU A 91 13.55 -1.12 -6.39
CA GLU A 91 13.94 -1.97 -7.51
C GLU A 91 13.88 -3.45 -7.06
N PRO A 92 13.28 -4.37 -7.85
CA PRO A 92 13.19 -5.78 -7.49
C PRO A 92 14.54 -6.43 -7.17
N ASP A 93 15.63 -5.90 -7.75
CA ASP A 93 16.99 -6.41 -7.58
C ASP A 93 17.60 -6.06 -6.21
N THR A 94 16.98 -5.17 -5.44
CA THR A 94 17.40 -4.86 -4.06
C THR A 94 16.84 -5.84 -3.02
N LEU A 95 15.87 -6.68 -3.39
CA LEU A 95 15.24 -7.67 -2.50
C LEU A 95 15.95 -9.04 -2.51
N THR A 96 16.95 -9.24 -3.38
CA THR A 96 17.72 -10.49 -3.49
C THR A 96 19.04 -10.47 -2.70
N GLY A 97 19.35 -9.36 -2.02
CA GLY A 97 20.55 -9.21 -1.19
C GLY A 97 20.53 -9.97 0.13
N ILE A 98 20.00 -11.19 0.18
CA ILE A 98 20.47 -12.18 1.14
C ILE A 98 21.66 -12.86 0.47
N GLU A 99 22.84 -12.24 0.54
CA GLU A 99 24.06 -13.05 0.41
C GLU A 99 23.91 -14.16 1.46
N PRO A 100 23.90 -15.45 1.07
CA PRO A 100 23.97 -16.51 2.04
C PRO A 100 25.22 -16.20 2.86
N MET A 101 25.06 -15.92 4.16
CA MET A 101 26.17 -15.79 5.09
C MET A 101 27.05 -17.00 4.83
N THR A 102 28.15 -16.79 4.09
CA THR A 102 29.07 -17.86 3.77
C THR A 102 29.69 -18.19 5.10
N LEU A 103 29.17 -19.25 5.72
CA LEU A 103 29.83 -19.90 6.82
C LEU A 103 31.15 -20.40 6.20
N SER A 104 32.19 -19.57 6.29
CA SER A 104 33.55 -19.97 5.92
C SER A 104 33.80 -21.30 6.64
N PRO A 105 34.10 -22.39 5.93
CA PRO A 105 34.16 -23.72 6.52
C PRO A 105 35.41 -23.93 7.39
N ASN A 106 36.17 -22.86 7.68
CA ASN A 106 37.39 -22.95 8.47
C ASN A 106 37.16 -22.39 9.89
N PRO A 107 37.06 -23.26 10.91
CA PRO A 107 37.19 -22.80 12.29
C PRO A 107 38.60 -22.25 12.54
N PRO A 108 38.78 -21.30 13.48
CA PRO A 108 40.09 -20.79 13.86
C PRO A 108 40.98 -21.94 14.31
N ARG A 109 42.16 -22.12 13.68
CA ARG A 109 43.14 -23.10 14.15
C ARG A 109 43.71 -22.61 15.49
N LEU A 110 43.52 -23.42 16.53
CA LEU A 110 44.18 -23.23 17.82
C LEU A 110 45.69 -23.44 17.64
N PRO A 111 46.55 -22.60 18.25
CA PRO A 111 47.99 -22.84 18.23
C PRO A 111 48.33 -24.08 19.06
N ASP A 112 49.08 -25.00 18.47
CA ASP A 112 49.63 -26.17 19.17
C ASP A 112 50.56 -25.69 20.28
N ARG A 113 50.32 -26.19 21.51
CA ARG A 113 51.16 -25.95 22.69
C ARG A 113 51.77 -27.26 23.17
#